data_AF-A0AAV5AJD7-F1
#
_entry.id   AF-A0AAV5AJD7-F1
#
_cell.length_a   1.000
_cell.length_b   1.000
_cell.length_c   1.000
_cell.angle_alpha   90.00
_cell.angle_beta   90.00
_cell.angle_gamma   90.00
#
_symmetry.space_group_name_H-M   'P 1'
#
loop_
_entity.id
_entity.type
_entity.pdbx_description
1 polymer ?
#
loop_
_entity_poly.entity_id
_entity_poly.type
_entity_poly.pdbx_seq_one_letter_code
_entity_poly.pdbx_strand_id
1 'polypeptide(L)'
;MQLVDNDAANTYDGGDVVMSSTSEEDEKEYPCLIRATDGKHIEFSTHVQPKDLEKFHAIYGSLLKASMLTLRKRDKKREKLRAEQQAAKKRKLAEPIVIRGPKRGNGRRKRQRLIKAASRQEEARKKAAEKESAKEKS
;
A
#
# COMPACT_ATOMS: atom_id res chain seq x y z
N MET A 1 -9.85 62.41 -24.36
CA MET A 1 -8.70 61.55 -24.03
C MET A 1 -9.22 60.13 -24.04
N GLN A 2 -8.79 59.34 -25.00
CA GLN A 2 -9.44 58.09 -25.42
C GLN A 2 -9.23 56.96 -24.40
N LEU A 3 -10.32 56.24 -24.10
CA LEU A 3 -10.33 54.90 -23.54
C LEU A 3 -9.66 53.96 -24.55
N VAL A 4 -8.72 53.15 -24.10
CA VAL A 4 -8.17 52.03 -24.87
C VAL A 4 -8.35 50.78 -24.02
N ASP A 5 -9.31 49.97 -24.43
CA ASP A 5 -9.60 48.64 -23.92
C ASP A 5 -8.38 47.75 -24.13
N ASN A 6 -7.94 47.08 -23.07
CA ASN A 6 -6.79 46.17 -23.08
C ASN A 6 -7.30 44.74 -22.85
N ASP A 7 -8.11 44.27 -23.81
CA ASP A 7 -8.51 42.86 -23.93
C ASP A 7 -7.36 42.06 -24.54
N ALA A 8 -6.37 41.74 -23.70
CA ALA A 8 -5.39 40.71 -24.03
C ALA A 8 -6.08 39.33 -23.90
N ALA A 9 -6.74 38.92 -24.98
CA ALA A 9 -7.26 37.58 -25.17
C ALA A 9 -6.14 36.56 -24.94
N ASN A 10 -6.28 35.77 -23.89
CA ASN A 10 -5.43 34.64 -23.58
C ASN A 10 -5.74 33.52 -24.60
N THR A 11 -5.14 33.59 -25.79
CA THR A 11 -5.26 32.55 -26.81
C THR A 11 -4.44 31.35 -26.36
N TYR A 12 -5.09 30.44 -25.64
CA TYR A 12 -4.59 29.09 -25.43
C TYR A 12 -4.73 28.33 -26.76
N ASP A 13 -3.66 28.32 -27.55
CA ASP A 13 -3.55 27.48 -28.74
C ASP A 13 -3.24 26.05 -28.28
N GLY A 14 -4.31 25.35 -27.89
CA GLY A 14 -4.26 23.98 -27.37
C GLY A 14 -3.90 22.99 -28.47
N GLY A 15 -2.60 22.89 -28.76
CA GLY A 15 -2.04 21.74 -29.46
C GLY A 15 -2.07 20.52 -28.54
N ASP A 16 -2.78 19.47 -28.94
CA ASP A 16 -2.79 18.18 -28.25
C ASP A 16 -1.37 17.57 -28.33
N VAL A 17 -0.68 17.46 -27.20
CA VAL A 17 0.66 16.87 -27.15
C VAL A 17 0.51 15.35 -27.21
N VAL A 18 0.86 14.77 -28.36
CA VAL A 18 0.90 13.31 -28.55
C VAL A 18 1.98 12.73 -27.64
N MET A 19 1.56 12.08 -26.54
CA MET A 19 2.46 11.31 -25.68
C MET A 19 2.85 10.02 -26.41
N SER A 20 4.05 9.98 -26.99
CA SER A 20 4.60 8.79 -27.64
C SER A 20 5.06 7.77 -26.59
N SER A 21 4.25 6.74 -26.36
CA SER A 21 4.46 5.70 -25.35
C SER A 21 5.53 4.68 -25.73
N THR A 22 6.78 5.08 -25.94
CA THR A 22 7.86 4.10 -26.22
C THR A 22 9.23 4.61 -25.76
N SER A 23 9.66 4.10 -24.60
CA SER A 23 11.06 3.83 -24.20
C SER A 23 12.05 5.00 -24.03
N GLU A 24 11.73 6.23 -24.44
CA GLU A 24 12.58 7.42 -24.23
C GLU A 24 12.17 8.24 -23.00
N GLU A 25 11.16 7.80 -22.26
CA GLU A 25 10.64 8.51 -21.09
C GLU A 25 11.45 8.25 -19.81
N ASP A 26 12.15 7.11 -19.73
CA ASP A 26 12.92 6.72 -18.54
C ASP A 26 14.20 7.57 -18.32
N GLU A 27 14.69 8.25 -19.37
CA GLU A 27 15.86 9.14 -19.30
C GLU A 27 15.48 10.62 -19.11
N LYS A 28 14.19 10.98 -19.19
CA LYS A 28 13.75 12.36 -19.09
C LYS A 28 13.51 12.73 -17.62
N GLU A 29 14.41 13.54 -17.07
CA GLU A 29 14.25 14.11 -15.73
C GLU A 29 13.34 15.34 -15.77
N TYR A 30 12.29 15.36 -14.96
CA TYR A 30 11.33 16.46 -14.91
C TYR A 30 11.37 17.19 -13.55
N PRO A 31 11.24 18.53 -13.54
CA PRO A 31 11.09 19.27 -12.31
C PRO A 31 9.74 18.98 -11.64
N CYS A 32 9.73 18.92 -10.31
CA CYS A 32 8.54 18.66 -9.52
C CYS A 32 7.99 19.97 -8.92
N LEU A 33 6.69 20.26 -9.11
CA LEU A 33 6.03 21.40 -8.49
C LEU A 33 5.42 21.00 -7.13
N ILE A 34 5.80 21.72 -6.08
CA ILE A 34 5.28 21.52 -4.73
C ILE A 34 4.53 22.78 -4.30
N ARG A 35 3.29 22.59 -3.85
CA ARG A 35 2.43 23.64 -3.33
C ARG A 35 2.02 23.31 -1.90
N ALA A 36 2.10 24.30 -1.01
CA ALA A 36 1.62 24.19 0.36
C ALA A 36 0.70 25.36 0.67
N THR A 37 -0.46 25.08 1.26
CA THR A 37 -1.43 26.09 1.65
C THR A 37 -2.06 25.75 2.99
N ASP A 38 -2.33 26.78 3.80
CA ASP A 38 -3.15 26.68 5.02
C ASP A 38 -4.65 26.95 4.73
N GLY A 39 -5.03 27.01 3.44
CA GLY A 39 -6.40 27.25 2.98
C GLY A 39 -6.91 28.68 3.19
N LYS A 40 -6.03 29.62 3.57
CA LYS A 40 -6.38 31.03 3.83
C LYS A 40 -5.45 32.00 3.12
N HIS A 41 -4.29 32.29 3.73
CA HIS A 41 -3.44 33.43 3.33
C HIS A 41 -2.02 33.03 2.97
N ILE A 42 -1.60 31.83 3.36
CA ILE A 42 -0.23 31.38 3.16
C ILE A 42 -0.27 30.34 2.05
N GLU A 43 0.29 30.71 0.90
CA GLU A 43 0.48 29.85 -0.26
C GLU A 43 1.96 29.86 -0.65
N PHE A 44 2.60 28.70 -0.58
CA PHE A 44 3.96 28.51 -1.06
C PHE A 44 3.93 27.67 -2.31
N SER A 45 4.69 28.07 -3.33
CA SER A 45 4.94 27.26 -4.52
C SER A 45 6.43 27.19 -4.80
N THR A 46 6.93 26.00 -5.09
CA THR A 46 8.35 25.76 -5.37
C THR A 46 8.49 24.72 -6.48
N HIS A 47 9.41 24.96 -7.42
CA HIS A 47 9.81 23.97 -8.42
C HIS A 47 11.12 23.32 -7.98
N VAL A 48 11.10 22.01 -7.75
CA VAL A 48 12.27 21.22 -7.35
C VAL A 48 12.88 20.61 -8.60
N GLN A 49 14.13 20.97 -8.88
CA GLN A 49 14.91 20.38 -9.96
C GLN A 49 15.34 18.96 -9.58
N PRO A 50 15.44 18.03 -10.54
CA PRO A 50 15.85 16.64 -10.29
C PRO A 50 17.21 16.53 -9.58
N LYS A 51 18.14 17.44 -9.90
CA LYS A 51 19.48 17.51 -9.31
C LYS A 51 19.51 17.79 -7.80
N ASP A 52 18.52 18.50 -7.28
CA ASP A 52 18.45 18.89 -5.85
C ASP A 52 17.44 18.07 -5.06
N LEU A 53 16.87 17.03 -5.67
CA LEU A 53 15.80 16.22 -5.11
C LEU A 53 16.24 15.52 -3.80
N GLU A 54 17.46 14.99 -3.74
CA GLU A 54 17.97 14.34 -2.53
C GLU A 54 18.12 15.33 -1.36
N LYS A 55 18.66 16.53 -1.63
CA LYS A 55 18.80 17.58 -0.61
C LYS A 55 17.44 18.05 -0.13
N PHE A 56 16.51 18.26 -1.07
CA PHE A 56 15.14 18.63 -0.76
C PHE A 56 14.48 17.58 0.12
N HIS A 57 14.60 16.28 -0.21
CA HIS A 57 14.06 15.19 0.59
C HIS A 57 14.64 15.14 2.01
N ALA A 58 15.95 15.35 2.17
CA ALA A 58 16.59 15.36 3.48
C ALA A 58 16.04 16.49 4.36
N ILE A 59 16.01 17.72 3.84
CA ILE A 59 15.56 18.90 4.58
C ILE A 59 14.05 18.85 4.83
N TYR A 60 13.24 18.66 3.78
CA TYR A 60 11.80 18.62 3.87
C TYR A 60 11.31 17.44 4.73
N GLY A 61 11.95 16.27 4.60
CA GLY A 61 11.65 15.11 5.44
C GLY A 61 11.95 15.35 6.92
N SER A 62 13.01 16.09 7.24
CA SER A 62 13.30 16.49 8.62
C SER A 62 12.27 17.49 9.17
N LEU A 63 11.87 18.46 8.35
CA LEU A 63 10.84 19.46 8.68
C LEU A 63 9.50 18.80 8.99
N LEU A 64 9.04 17.88 8.14
CA LEU A 64 7.77 17.18 8.33
C LEU A 64 7.76 16.30 9.59
N LYS A 65 8.88 15.61 9.88
CA LYS A 65 9.01 14.80 11.10
C LYS A 65 8.95 15.67 12.35
N ALA A 66 9.50 16.88 12.30
CA ALA A 66 9.47 17.83 13.40
C ALA A 66 8.09 18.51 13.56
N SER A 67 7.36 18.77 12.47
CA SER A 67 6.05 19.43 12.54
C SER A 67 4.89 18.48 12.88
N MET A 68 4.92 17.22 12.41
CA MET A 68 3.83 16.26 12.60
C MET A 68 3.98 15.36 13.83
N LEU A 69 4.28 15.94 15.00
CA LEU A 69 4.51 15.19 16.25
C LEU A 69 3.22 14.76 16.98
N THR A 70 2.08 15.34 16.63
CA THR A 70 0.81 15.17 17.36
C THR A 70 0.06 13.88 17.03
N LEU A 71 0.57 13.09 16.08
CA LEU A 71 -0.03 11.80 15.71
C LEU A 71 0.16 10.77 16.82
N ARG A 72 -0.85 9.92 17.02
CA ARG A 72 -0.76 8.81 17.98
C ARG A 72 0.40 7.88 17.60
N LYS A 73 1.26 7.56 18.56
CA LYS A 73 2.37 6.63 18.38
C LYS A 73 1.87 5.27 17.87
N ARG A 74 2.55 4.74 16.86
CA ARG A 74 2.32 3.40 16.34
C ARG A 74 2.67 2.37 17.42
N ASP A 75 1.68 1.60 17.86
CA ASP A 75 1.83 0.53 18.84
C ASP A 75 2.58 -0.66 18.20
N LYS A 76 3.90 -0.55 18.04
CA LYS A 76 4.76 -1.57 17.41
C LYS A 76 4.54 -2.97 18.02
N LYS A 77 4.32 -3.04 19.34
CA LYS A 77 4.01 -4.29 20.04
C LYS A 77 2.69 -4.90 19.56
N ARG A 78 1.62 -4.10 19.45
CA ARG A 78 0.29 -4.56 19.03
C ARG A 78 0.30 -5.07 17.59
N GLU A 79 1.00 -4.37 16.71
CA GLU A 79 1.10 -4.78 15.32
C GLU A 79 1.99 -5.99 15.12
N LYS A 80 3.12 -6.07 15.84
CA LYS A 80 3.97 -7.27 15.82
C LYS A 80 3.19 -8.49 16.29
N LEU A 81 2.42 -8.37 17.39
CA LEU A 81 1.54 -9.44 17.87
C LEU A 81 0.48 -9.83 16.83
N ARG A 82 -0.11 -8.87 16.12
CA ARG A 82 -1.06 -9.17 15.03
C ARG A 82 -0.38 -9.91 13.88
N ALA A 83 0.82 -9.49 13.47
CA ALA A 83 1.59 -10.15 12.42
C ALA A 83 2.02 -11.57 12.83
N GLU A 84 2.51 -11.74 14.07
CA GLU A 84 2.88 -13.04 14.63
C GLU A 84 1.66 -13.98 14.74
N GLN A 85 0.49 -13.47 15.17
CA GLN A 85 -0.75 -14.24 15.21
C GLN A 85 -1.21 -14.66 13.80
N GLN A 86 -1.09 -13.77 12.82
CA GLN A 86 -1.41 -14.10 11.42
C GLN A 86 -0.45 -15.13 10.86
N ALA A 87 0.85 -14.99 11.11
CA ALA A 87 1.87 -15.97 10.72
C ALA A 87 1.64 -17.33 11.41
N ALA A 88 1.32 -17.34 12.70
CA ALA A 88 1.00 -18.56 13.44
C ALA A 88 -0.27 -19.24 12.91
N LYS A 89 -1.31 -18.47 12.56
CA LYS A 89 -2.51 -19.00 11.90
C LYS A 89 -2.19 -19.61 10.54
N LYS A 90 -1.37 -18.94 9.72
CA LYS A 90 -0.91 -19.46 8.42
C LYS A 90 -0.09 -20.75 8.58
N ARG A 91 0.84 -20.80 9.54
CA ARG A 91 1.63 -22.01 9.87
C ARG A 91 0.73 -23.17 10.31
N LYS A 92 -0.21 -22.91 11.24
CA LYS A 92 -1.19 -23.92 11.67
C LYS A 92 -2.09 -24.41 10.53
N LEU A 93 -2.40 -23.55 9.56
CA LEU A 93 -3.15 -23.97 8.39
C LEU A 93 -2.30 -24.82 7.45
N ALA A 94 -1.00 -24.54 7.32
CA ALA A 94 -0.04 -25.24 6.44
C ALA A 94 0.46 -26.59 7.01
N GLU A 95 0.61 -26.73 8.32
CA GLU A 95 1.08 -27.98 8.95
C GLU A 95 -0.03 -29.04 8.96
N PRO A 96 0.18 -30.24 8.38
CA PRO A 96 -0.84 -31.29 8.38
C PRO A 96 -1.07 -31.87 9.78
N ILE A 97 -2.33 -32.04 10.19
CA ILE A 97 -2.67 -32.68 11.46
C ILE A 97 -2.36 -34.19 11.37
N VAL A 98 -1.38 -34.65 12.14
CA VAL A 98 -1.01 -36.07 12.22
C VAL A 98 -2.05 -36.85 13.03
N ILE A 99 -2.73 -37.80 12.40
CA ILE A 99 -3.72 -38.67 13.06
C ILE A 99 -3.00 -39.79 13.83
N ARG A 100 -2.89 -39.65 15.16
CA ARG A 100 -2.29 -40.65 16.05
C ARG A 100 -3.36 -41.41 16.87
N GLY A 101 -3.08 -42.67 17.21
CA GLY A 101 -3.86 -43.48 18.15
C GLY A 101 -4.65 -44.64 17.54
N PRO A 102 -5.19 -45.55 18.39
CA PRO A 102 -5.83 -46.79 17.96
C PRO A 102 -7.21 -46.57 17.32
N LYS A 103 -7.55 -47.43 16.34
CA LYS A 103 -8.82 -47.39 15.59
C LYS A 103 -10.04 -47.81 16.44
N ARG A 104 -9.85 -48.70 17.40
CA ARG A 104 -10.88 -49.28 18.28
C ARG A 104 -10.45 -49.15 19.75
N GLY A 105 -11.39 -49.30 20.68
CA GLY A 105 -11.12 -49.28 22.12
C GLY A 105 -10.80 -47.88 22.68
N ASN A 106 -10.07 -47.85 23.80
CA ASN A 106 -9.69 -46.61 24.46
C ASN A 106 -8.82 -45.75 23.53
N GLY A 107 -9.14 -44.46 23.38
CA GLY A 107 -8.49 -43.56 22.41
C GLY A 107 -9.20 -43.38 21.07
N ARG A 108 -10.23 -44.18 20.75
CA ARG A 108 -11.05 -44.00 19.51
C ARG A 108 -11.63 -42.59 19.39
N ARG A 109 -12.19 -42.04 20.48
CA ARG A 109 -12.75 -40.67 20.50
C ARG A 109 -11.70 -39.62 20.17
N LYS A 110 -10.46 -39.78 20.64
CA LYS A 110 -9.35 -38.86 20.32
C LYS A 110 -8.99 -38.94 18.84
N ARG A 111 -8.89 -40.16 18.29
CA ARG A 111 -8.65 -40.39 16.85
C ARG A 111 -9.74 -39.78 15.97
N GLN A 112 -11.01 -39.94 16.34
CA GLN A 112 -12.14 -39.34 15.61
C GLN A 112 -12.09 -37.81 15.59
N ARG A 113 -11.69 -37.18 16.70
CA ARG A 113 -11.50 -35.72 16.77
C ARG A 113 -10.38 -35.27 15.82
N LEU A 114 -9.27 -36.01 15.75
CA LEU A 114 -8.18 -35.71 14.83
C LEU A 114 -8.60 -35.86 13.36
N ILE A 115 -9.35 -36.92 13.01
CA ILE A 115 -9.89 -37.12 11.66
C ILE A 115 -10.81 -35.95 11.27
N LYS A 116 -11.72 -35.54 12.16
CA LYS A 116 -12.63 -34.40 11.94
C LYS A 116 -11.87 -33.07 11.85
N ALA A 117 -10.76 -32.92 12.57
CA ALA A 117 -9.93 -31.72 12.50
C ALA A 117 -9.14 -31.67 11.19
N ALA A 118 -8.61 -32.80 10.72
CA ALA A 118 -7.93 -32.93 9.44
C ALA A 118 -8.88 -32.64 8.27
N SER A 119 -10.08 -33.21 8.25
CA SER A 119 -11.07 -32.95 7.19
C SER A 119 -11.45 -31.47 7.11
N ARG A 120 -11.68 -30.82 8.26
CA ARG A 120 -11.96 -29.39 8.34
C ARG A 120 -10.77 -28.53 7.88
N GLN A 121 -9.54 -28.97 8.14
CA GLN A 121 -8.34 -28.26 7.70
C GLN A 121 -8.18 -28.35 6.17
N GLU A 122 -8.44 -29.51 5.58
CA GLU A 122 -8.42 -29.70 4.12
C GLU A 122 -9.50 -28.87 3.42
N GLU A 123 -10.73 -28.86 3.93
CA GLU A 123 -11.81 -27.99 3.44
C GLU A 123 -11.41 -26.50 3.51
N ALA A 124 -10.80 -26.08 4.62
CA ALA A 124 -10.33 -24.70 4.77
C ALA A 124 -9.20 -24.35 3.79
N ARG A 125 -8.29 -25.29 3.49
CA ARG A 125 -7.24 -25.12 2.48
C ARG A 125 -7.82 -25.02 1.08
N LYS A 126 -8.77 -25.88 0.71
CA LYS A 126 -9.46 -25.84 -0.58
C LYS A 126 -10.17 -24.50 -0.79
N LYS A 127 -10.94 -24.05 0.21
CA LYS A 127 -11.62 -22.75 0.18
C LYS A 127 -10.65 -21.55 0.13
N ALA A 128 -9.46 -21.67 0.69
CA ALA A 128 -8.42 -20.64 0.58
C ALA A 128 -7.83 -20.60 -0.83
N ALA A 129 -7.49 -21.76 -1.42
CA ALA A 129 -6.98 -21.87 -2.78
C ALA A 129 -7.99 -21.36 -3.83
N GLU A 130 -9.29 -21.67 -3.66
CA GLU A 130 -10.36 -21.14 -4.51
C GLU A 130 -10.40 -19.61 -4.49
N LYS A 131 -10.28 -18.99 -3.31
CA LYS A 131 -10.25 -17.52 -3.16
C LYS A 131 -9.00 -16.87 -3.77
N GLU A 132 -7.86 -17.55 -3.74
CA GLU A 132 -6.63 -17.08 -4.38
C GLU A 132 -6.78 -17.13 -5.90
N SER A 133 -7.26 -18.26 -6.44
CA SER A 133 -7.51 -18.41 -7.88
C SER A 133 -8.59 -17.45 -8.43
N ALA A 134 -9.56 -17.05 -7.60
CA ALA A 134 -10.58 -16.07 -7.98
C ALA A 134 -10.03 -14.64 -8.02
N LYS A 135 -9.04 -14.30 -7.17
CA LYS A 135 -8.37 -13.00 -7.16
C LYS A 135 -7.36 -12.85 -8.29
N GLU A 136 -6.72 -13.95 -8.71
CA GLU A 136 -5.78 -13.94 -9.84
C GLU A 136 -6.49 -13.79 -11.20
N LYS A 137 -7.79 -14.12 -11.25
CA LYS A 137 -8.62 -14.03 -12.46
C LYS A 137 -9.42 -12.72 -12.58
N SER A 138 -9.40 -11.86 -11.54
CA SER A 138 -10.08 -10.57 -11.48
C SER A 138 -9.09 -9.43 -11.64
#